data_AF-Q6Q4Y9-F1
#
_entry.id   AF-Q6Q4Y9-F1
#
_cell.length_a   1.000
_cell.length_b   1.000
_cell.length_c   1.000
_cell.angle_alpha   90.00
_cell.angle_beta   90.00
_cell.angle_gamma   90.00
#
_symmetry.space_group_name_H-M   'P 1'
#
loop_
_entity.id
_entity.type
_entity.pdbx_description
1 polymer ?
#
loop_
_entity_poly.entity_id
_entity_poly.type
_entity_poly.pdbx_seq_one_letter_code
_entity_poly.pdbx_strand_id
1 'polypeptide(L)'
;LDSHNQARSMVGVAPVSWDERLASYARNYAGQRAAADCRLIHSGGPYGENLAWGSGQMSGKYSVAMWVNEKAYYDYNSNTCAQGEV
;
A
#
# COMPACT_ATOMS: atom_id res chain seq x y z
N LEU A 1 7.94 6.32 2.99
CA LEU A 1 8.10 7.27 1.87
C LEU A 1 9.15 6.78 0.88
N ASP A 2 10.40 6.60 1.34
CA ASP A 2 11.53 6.23 0.48
C ASP A 2 11.28 4.97 -0.36
N SER A 3 10.73 3.90 0.23
CA SER A 3 10.41 2.67 -0.51
C SER A 3 9.39 2.89 -1.63
N HIS A 4 8.40 3.77 -1.43
CA HIS A 4 7.47 4.14 -2.51
C HIS A 4 8.19 4.92 -3.61
N ASN A 5 8.99 5.92 -3.24
CA ASN A 5 9.71 6.75 -4.22
C ASN A 5 10.77 5.95 -4.98
N GLN A 6 11.39 4.95 -4.34
CA GLN A 6 12.27 3.99 -5.00
C GLN A 6 11.53 3.13 -6.03
N ALA A 7 10.34 2.62 -5.70
CA ALA A 7 9.56 1.82 -6.65
C ALA A 7 9.05 2.67 -7.82
N ARG A 8 8.62 3.92 -7.55
CA ARG A 8 8.13 4.85 -8.58
C ARG A 8 9.23 5.25 -9.56
N SER A 9 10.46 5.46 -9.08
CA SER A 9 11.59 5.81 -9.95
C SER A 9 11.98 4.66 -10.89
N MET A 10 11.85 3.40 -10.45
CA MET A 10 12.13 2.22 -11.30
C MET A 10 11.26 2.15 -12.56
N VAL A 11 10.11 2.83 -12.55
CA VAL A 11 9.15 2.86 -13.67
C VAL A 11 8.94 4.27 -14.22
N GLY A 12 9.83 5.21 -13.89
CA GLY A 12 9.80 6.58 -14.44
C GLY A 12 8.64 7.46 -13.94
N VAL A 13 8.02 7.11 -12.80
CA VAL A 13 6.90 7.88 -12.22
C VAL A 13 7.42 8.87 -11.18
N ALA A 14 6.90 10.10 -11.21
CA ALA A 14 7.30 11.19 -10.30
C ALA A 14 7.14 10.81 -8.82
N PRO A 15 8.03 11.23 -7.91
CA PRO A 15 7.94 10.88 -6.49
C PRO A 15 6.71 11.49 -5.83
N VAL A 16 6.32 10.92 -4.69
CA VAL A 16 5.31 11.48 -3.78
C VAL A 16 5.96 12.11 -2.56
N SER A 17 5.22 12.98 -1.88
CA SER A 17 5.59 13.60 -0.60
C SER A 17 4.74 13.04 0.55
N TRP A 18 5.21 13.23 1.76
CA TRP A 18 4.47 12.87 2.97
C TRP A 18 3.39 13.92 3.28
N ASP A 19 2.21 13.46 3.68
CA ASP A 19 1.13 14.29 4.20
C ASP A 19 0.76 13.81 5.62
N GLU A 20 0.96 14.67 6.61
CA GLU A 20 0.72 14.35 8.02
C GLU A 20 -0.76 14.07 8.35
N ARG A 21 -1.70 14.69 7.61
CA ARG A 21 -3.14 14.43 7.78
C ARG A 21 -3.48 13.03 7.29
N LEU A 22 -2.95 12.65 6.13
CA LEU A 22 -3.12 11.31 5.58
C LEU A 22 -2.47 10.24 6.48
N ALA A 23 -1.26 10.51 6.98
CA ALA A 23 -0.58 9.61 7.92
C ALA A 23 -1.37 9.43 9.23
N SER A 24 -1.94 10.51 9.76
CA SER A 24 -2.78 10.46 10.96
C SER A 24 -4.08 9.69 10.71
N TYR A 25 -4.71 9.90 9.55
CA TYR A 25 -5.90 9.14 9.13
C TYR A 25 -5.60 7.63 9.06
N ALA A 26 -4.54 7.23 8.35
CA ALA A 26 -4.15 5.83 8.20
C ALA A 26 -3.78 5.17 9.54
N ARG A 27 -3.08 5.89 10.43
CA ARG A 27 -2.75 5.40 11.78
C ARG A 27 -3.99 5.12 12.61
N ASN A 28 -4.95 6.05 12.60
CA ASN A 28 -6.21 5.88 13.34
C ASN A 28 -6.99 4.68 12.80
N TYR A 29 -7.11 4.55 11.48
CA TYR A 29 -7.81 3.43 10.87
C TYR A 29 -7.15 2.08 11.17
N ALA A 30 -5.82 1.98 11.02
CA ALA A 30 -5.07 0.79 11.37
C ALA A 30 -5.26 0.40 12.86
N GLY A 31 -5.28 1.39 13.76
CA GLY A 31 -5.60 1.18 15.18
C GLY A 31 -7.00 0.59 15.41
N GLN A 32 -8.02 1.07 14.69
CA GLN A 32 -9.38 0.52 14.75
C GLN A 32 -9.44 -0.93 14.26
N ARG A 33 -8.77 -1.26 13.14
CA ARG A 33 -8.66 -2.64 12.64
C ARG A 33 -7.98 -3.56 13.65
N ALA A 34 -6.86 -3.10 14.22
CA ALA A 34 -6.09 -3.86 15.18
C ALA A 34 -6.87 -4.16 16.48
N ALA A 35 -7.69 -3.22 16.95
CA ALA A 35 -8.54 -3.42 18.12
C ALA A 35 -9.74 -4.34 17.86
N ALA A 36 -10.16 -4.49 16.60
CA ALA A 36 -11.32 -5.29 16.22
C ALA A 36 -10.95 -6.73 15.83
N ASP A 37 -10.35 -6.92 14.65
CA ASP A 37 -10.18 -8.25 14.04
C ASP A 37 -8.94 -8.38 13.15
N CYS A 38 -8.17 -7.30 12.99
CA CYS A 38 -7.03 -7.17 12.08
C CYS A 38 -7.31 -7.52 10.60
N ARG A 39 -8.59 -7.64 10.18
CA ARG A 39 -8.92 -7.98 8.79
C ARG A 39 -8.61 -6.81 7.85
N LEU A 40 -8.24 -7.15 6.63
CA LEU A 40 -7.97 -6.23 5.53
C LEU A 40 -9.29 -5.79 4.89
N ILE A 41 -9.97 -4.84 5.53
CA ILE A 41 -11.19 -4.23 4.97
C ILE A 41 -10.89 -2.77 4.73
N HIS A 42 -11.24 -2.27 3.55
CA HIS A 42 -11.01 -0.88 3.20
C HIS A 42 -11.87 0.08 4.01
N SER A 43 -11.31 1.24 4.35
CA SER A 43 -12.00 2.26 5.15
C SER A 43 -13.21 2.89 4.45
N GLY A 44 -13.25 2.82 3.10
CA GLY A 44 -14.23 3.55 2.30
C GLY A 44 -14.06 5.08 2.39
N GLY A 45 -12.91 5.55 2.89
CA GLY A 45 -12.60 6.96 3.06
C GLY A 45 -12.32 7.71 1.75
N PRO A 46 -11.97 9.00 1.84
CA PRO A 46 -11.77 9.85 0.67
C PRO A 46 -10.39 9.66 -0.02
N TYR A 47 -9.52 8.81 0.53
CA TYR A 47 -8.16 8.60 0.04
C TYR A 47 -8.01 7.22 -0.62
N GLY A 48 -7.09 7.10 -1.58
CA GLY A 48 -6.62 5.78 -2.01
C GLY A 48 -5.94 5.03 -0.86
N GLU A 49 -6.08 3.71 -0.81
CA GLU A 49 -5.68 2.93 0.35
C GLU A 49 -5.09 1.57 -0.05
N ASN A 50 -3.93 1.25 0.54
CA ASN A 50 -3.41 -0.12 0.57
C ASN A 50 -3.37 -0.58 2.03
N LEU A 51 -3.71 -1.84 2.26
CA LEU A 51 -3.66 -2.48 3.57
C LEU A 51 -2.66 -3.63 3.55
N ALA A 52 -2.03 -3.88 4.69
CA ALA A 52 -1.10 -4.99 4.86
C ALA A 52 -1.31 -5.61 6.24
N TRP A 53 -1.23 -6.93 6.30
CA TRP A 53 -1.33 -7.69 7.54
C TRP A 53 -0.31 -8.83 7.52
N GLY A 54 0.14 -9.22 8.70
CA GLY A 54 1.10 -10.30 8.90
C GLY A 54 1.10 -10.73 10.37
N SER A 55 1.48 -11.98 10.61
CA SER A 55 1.52 -12.57 11.96
C SER A 55 2.74 -12.16 12.79
N GLY A 56 3.70 -11.45 12.20
CA GLY A 56 4.95 -11.05 12.83
C GLY A 56 5.19 -9.55 12.74
N GLN A 57 6.41 -9.14 13.09
CA GLN A 57 6.79 -7.72 13.02
C GLN A 57 6.74 -7.23 11.58
N MET A 58 5.80 -6.32 11.30
CA MET A 58 5.70 -5.65 10.00
C MET A 58 6.32 -4.27 10.09
N SER A 59 7.30 -4.00 9.23
CA SER A 59 7.79 -2.65 8.99
C SER A 59 7.07 -2.04 7.79
N GLY A 60 6.93 -0.71 7.76
CA GLY A 60 6.39 -0.04 6.58
C GLY A 60 7.16 -0.35 5.29
N LYS A 61 8.49 -0.56 5.38
CA LYS A 61 9.32 -1.00 4.26
C LYS A 61 8.89 -2.38 3.74
N TYR A 62 8.61 -3.32 4.65
CA TYR A 62 8.16 -4.66 4.28
C TYR A 62 6.77 -4.63 3.63
N SER A 63 5.82 -3.87 4.19
CA SER A 63 4.49 -3.68 3.60
C SER A 63 4.56 -3.11 2.19
N VAL A 64 5.39 -2.09 1.96
CA VAL A 64 5.60 -1.53 0.61
C VAL A 64 6.21 -2.54 -0.34
N ALA A 65 7.17 -3.36 0.13
CA ALA A 65 7.76 -4.41 -0.69
C ALA A 65 6.73 -5.48 -1.09
N MET A 66 5.79 -5.84 -0.21
CA MET A 66 4.70 -6.75 -0.55
C MET A 66 3.84 -6.19 -1.69
N TRP A 67 3.36 -4.95 -1.56
CA TRP A 67 2.55 -4.31 -2.61
C TRP A 67 3.32 -4.16 -3.93
N VAL A 68 4.61 -3.79 -3.88
CA VAL A 68 5.42 -3.65 -5.10
C VAL A 68 5.69 -4.99 -5.78
N ASN A 69 5.71 -6.11 -5.03
CA ASN A 69 5.92 -7.43 -5.63
C ASN A 69 4.73 -7.90 -6.49
N GLU A 70 3.55 -7.31 -6.33
CA GLU A 70 2.40 -7.52 -7.22
C GLU A 70 2.70 -7.09 -8.67
N LYS A 71 3.79 -6.35 -8.91
CA LYS A 71 4.29 -6.07 -10.27
C LYS A 71 4.51 -7.33 -11.12
N ALA A 72 4.71 -8.49 -10.49
CA ALA A 72 4.81 -9.77 -11.20
C ALA A 72 3.53 -10.10 -11.98
N TYR A 73 2.40 -9.53 -11.59
CA TYR A 73 1.08 -9.72 -12.20
C TYR A 73 0.63 -8.51 -13.03
N TYR A 74 1.48 -7.49 -13.18
CA TYR A 74 1.15 -6.28 -13.92
C TYR A 74 1.86 -6.25 -15.28
N ASP A 75 1.10 -6.09 -16.36
CA ASP A 75 1.64 -5.88 -17.71
C ASP A 75 1.67 -4.38 -18.04
N TYR A 76 2.88 -3.85 -18.14
CA TYR A 76 3.13 -2.44 -18.46
C TYR A 76 2.73 -2.05 -19.89
N ASN A 77 2.73 -2.99 -20.84
CA ASN A 77 2.39 -2.67 -22.23
C ASN A 77 0.89 -2.48 -22.42
N SER A 78 0.09 -3.32 -21.75
CA SER A 78 -1.38 -3.25 -21.79
C SER A 78 -1.97 -2.38 -20.69
N ASN A 79 -1.18 -2.03 -19.66
CA ASN A 79 -1.64 -1.31 -18.48
C ASN A 79 -2.78 -2.06 -17.77
N THR A 80 -2.63 -3.38 -17.63
CA THR A 80 -3.62 -4.26 -16.99
C THR A 80 -2.94 -5.23 -16.02
N CYS A 81 -3.72 -5.70 -15.04
CA CYS A 81 -3.33 -6.79 -14.16
C CYS A 81 -3.78 -8.14 -14.72
N ALA A 82 -3.08 -9.20 -14.33
CA ALA A 82 -3.51 -10.57 -14.58
C ALA A 82 -4.91 -10.85 -14.03
N GLN A 83 -5.61 -11.81 -14.62
CA GLN A 83 -6.97 -12.15 -14.22
C GLN A 83 -7.03 -12.54 -12.74
N GLY A 84 -7.83 -11.83 -11.96
CA GLY A 84 -8.03 -12.10 -10.52
C GLY A 84 -7.06 -11.36 -9.59
N GLU A 85 -6.12 -10.58 -10.14
CA GLU A 85 -5.15 -9.79 -9.38
C GLU A 85 -5.56 -8.31 -9.40
N VAL A 86 -6.35 -7.88 -8.40
CA VAL A 86 -6.71 -6.47 -8.15
C VAL A 86 -7.19 -6.24 -6.73
#